data_AF-A0A2N0ZMU8-F1
#
_entry.id   AF-A0A2N0ZMU8-F1
#
_cell.length_a   1.000
_cell.length_b   1.000
_cell.length_c   1.000
_cell.angle_alpha   90.00
_cell.angle_beta   90.00
_cell.angle_gamma   90.00
#
_symmetry.space_group_name_H-M   'P 1'
#
loop_
_entity.id
_entity.type
_entity.pdbx_description
1 polymer ?
#
loop_
_entity_poly.entity_id
_entity_poly.type
_entity_poly.pdbx_seq_one_letter_code
_entity_poly.pdbx_strand_id
1 'polypeptide(L)'
;MSYSKVFKYNEKGTNIPALVPYNPEKETYYELIKKSRKKGLRQIIINSEIMTELMYNTLSHEGLILDINLSDNTDKISKDNVESILHAIRKNKLNFIKLREELDWAIERESIDISNIIIYIDNIKLEIKSNGIIIGEINNYFFDKVMKPTLENYLNG
;
A
#
# COMPACT_ATOMS: atom_id res chain seq x y z
N MET A 1 3.63 -9.79 -15.87
CA MET A 1 3.55 -8.97 -14.64
C MET A 1 2.28 -8.14 -14.73
N SER A 2 1.38 -8.26 -13.76
CA SER A 2 0.07 -7.61 -13.78
C SER A 2 0.12 -6.30 -13.01
N TYR A 3 -0.63 -5.29 -13.48
CA TYR A 3 -0.74 -4.00 -12.81
C TYR A 3 -2.21 -3.72 -12.51
N SER A 4 -2.48 -3.12 -11.37
CA SER A 4 -3.79 -2.58 -11.03
C SER A 4 -3.63 -1.26 -10.29
N LYS A 5 -4.66 -0.43 -10.33
CA LYS A 5 -4.74 0.82 -9.59
C LYS A 5 -5.94 0.78 -8.67
N VAL A 6 -5.73 1.15 -7.42
CA VAL A 6 -6.82 1.30 -6.45
C VAL A 6 -7.51 2.66 -6.64
N PHE A 7 -8.83 2.63 -6.72
CA PHE A 7 -9.72 3.79 -6.70
C PHE A 7 -10.74 3.66 -5.58
N LYS A 8 -11.52 4.71 -5.36
CA LYS A 8 -12.77 4.66 -4.60
C LYS A 8 -13.95 5.15 -5.43
N TYR A 9 -15.13 4.66 -5.11
CA TYR A 9 -16.40 5.30 -5.48
C TYR A 9 -17.21 5.55 -4.21
N ASN A 10 -18.19 6.44 -4.30
CA ASN A 10 -19.14 6.66 -3.21
C ASN A 10 -20.44 5.92 -3.51
N GLU A 11 -20.88 5.11 -2.56
CA GLU A 11 -22.18 4.45 -2.59
C GLU A 11 -22.94 4.80 -1.31
N LYS A 12 -24.03 5.56 -1.45
CA LYS A 12 -24.89 6.00 -0.34
C LYS A 12 -24.14 6.64 0.83
N GLY A 13 -23.09 7.43 0.53
CA GLY A 13 -22.28 8.11 1.55
C GLY A 13 -21.03 7.32 1.98
N THR A 14 -20.93 6.03 1.67
CA THR A 14 -19.77 5.20 2.00
C THR A 14 -18.76 5.20 0.86
N ASN A 15 -17.47 5.38 1.17
CA ASN A 15 -16.39 5.23 0.21
C ASN A 15 -15.97 3.77 0.10
N ILE A 16 -16.13 3.18 -1.08
CA ILE A 16 -15.81 1.77 -1.35
C ILE A 16 -14.56 1.67 -2.23
N PRO A 17 -13.50 0.96 -1.81
CA PRO A 17 -12.33 0.69 -2.63
C PRO A 17 -12.65 -0.23 -3.82
N ALA A 18 -12.03 0.06 -4.96
CA ALA A 18 -12.13 -0.75 -6.17
C ALA A 18 -10.77 -0.86 -6.85
N LEU A 19 -10.43 -2.07 -7.31
CA LEU A 19 -9.28 -2.30 -8.17
C LEU A 19 -9.67 -2.18 -9.63
N VAL A 20 -8.88 -1.41 -10.38
CA VAL A 20 -8.99 -1.30 -11.83
C VAL A 20 -7.73 -1.86 -12.46
N PRO A 21 -7.81 -2.87 -13.35
CA PRO A 21 -6.66 -3.36 -14.09
C PRO A 21 -6.00 -2.21 -14.87
N TYR A 22 -4.68 -2.19 -14.86
CA TYR A 22 -3.87 -1.22 -15.58
C TYR A 22 -2.90 -1.97 -16.49
N ASN A 23 -2.72 -1.50 -17.72
CA ASN A 23 -1.67 -2.02 -18.60
C ASN A 23 -0.82 -0.85 -19.12
N PRO A 24 0.39 -0.63 -18.58
CA PRO A 24 1.25 0.49 -18.99
C PRO A 24 1.74 0.38 -20.45
N GLU A 25 1.68 -0.79 -21.07
CA GLU A 25 2.02 -0.97 -22.49
C GLU A 25 0.89 -0.54 -23.43
N LYS A 26 -0.35 -0.49 -22.93
CA LYS A 26 -1.56 -0.20 -23.73
C LYS A 26 -2.20 1.15 -23.41
N GLU A 27 -1.99 1.68 -22.21
CA GLU A 27 -2.49 2.99 -21.82
C GLU A 27 -1.53 3.70 -20.87
N THR A 28 -1.48 5.02 -20.98
CA THR A 28 -0.74 5.86 -20.04
C THR A 28 -1.48 5.94 -18.70
N TYR A 29 -0.74 6.28 -17.64
CA TYR A 29 -1.35 6.54 -16.32
C TYR A 29 -2.44 7.62 -16.41
N TYR A 30 -2.18 8.70 -17.15
CA TYR A 30 -3.14 9.78 -17.36
C TYR A 30 -4.45 9.30 -17.99
N GLU A 31 -4.37 8.41 -18.99
CA GLU A 31 -5.55 7.83 -19.64
C GLU A 31 -6.36 6.94 -18.68
N LEU A 32 -5.69 6.11 -17.88
CA LEU A 32 -6.33 5.30 -16.84
C LEU A 32 -7.12 6.19 -15.87
N ILE A 33 -6.50 7.27 -15.37
CA ILE A 33 -7.15 8.21 -14.46
C ILE A 33 -8.34 8.89 -15.13
N LYS A 34 -8.18 9.35 -16.38
CA LYS A 34 -9.24 10.03 -17.14
C LYS A 34 -10.42 9.10 -17.39
N LYS A 35 -10.18 7.85 -17.81
CA LYS A 35 -11.22 6.82 -18.01
C LYS A 35 -11.94 6.49 -16.71
N SER A 36 -11.21 6.30 -15.62
CA SER A 36 -11.77 5.96 -14.32
C SER A 36 -12.62 7.09 -13.74
N ARG A 37 -12.16 8.35 -13.89
CA ARG A 37 -12.92 9.54 -13.47
C ARG A 37 -14.27 9.65 -14.19
N LYS A 38 -14.32 9.32 -15.48
CA LYS A 38 -15.58 9.28 -16.26
C LYS A 38 -16.57 8.22 -15.75
N LYS A 39 -16.08 7.15 -15.11
CA LYS A 39 -16.88 6.12 -14.45
C LYS A 39 -17.29 6.49 -13.01
N GLY A 40 -17.06 7.73 -12.58
CA GLY A 40 -17.36 8.19 -11.22
C GLY A 40 -16.30 7.81 -10.17
N LEU A 41 -15.22 7.14 -10.56
CA LEU A 41 -14.15 6.75 -9.65
C LEU A 41 -13.28 7.97 -9.26
N ARG A 42 -12.71 7.89 -8.06
CA ARG A 42 -11.76 8.86 -7.51
C ARG A 42 -10.49 8.14 -7.08
N GLN A 43 -9.35 8.80 -7.28
CA GLN A 43 -8.07 8.22 -6.93
C GLN A 43 -7.94 8.06 -5.42
N ILE A 44 -7.29 6.99 -5.00
CA ILE A 44 -6.75 6.82 -3.65
C ILE A 44 -5.24 6.98 -3.75
N ILE A 45 -4.68 7.83 -2.87
CA ILE A 45 -3.26 7.87 -2.55
C ILE A 45 -3.06 6.97 -1.34
N ILE A 46 -2.10 6.07 -1.42
CA ILE A 46 -1.67 5.18 -0.34
C ILE A 46 -0.57 5.93 0.40
N ASN A 47 -0.98 6.79 1.33
CA ASN A 47 -0.07 7.55 2.18
C ASN A 47 0.65 6.63 3.19
N SER A 48 1.55 7.20 3.98
CA SER A 48 2.34 6.44 4.97
C SER A 48 1.49 5.76 6.05
N GLU A 49 0.36 6.35 6.47
CA GLU A 49 -0.60 5.70 7.39
C GLU A 49 -1.16 4.41 6.76
N ILE A 50 -1.69 4.50 5.53
CA ILE A 50 -2.23 3.33 4.83
C ILE A 50 -1.12 2.30 4.58
N MET A 51 0.08 2.72 4.17
CA MET A 51 1.22 1.80 3.98
C MET A 51 1.54 1.02 5.25
N THR A 52 1.59 1.72 6.39
CA THR A 52 1.89 1.12 7.69
C THR A 52 0.81 0.12 8.09
N GLU A 53 -0.47 0.48 7.92
CA GLU A 53 -1.58 -0.42 8.20
C GLU A 53 -1.62 -1.64 7.25
N LEU A 54 -1.28 -1.47 5.97
CA LEU A 54 -1.13 -2.58 5.04
C LEU A 54 -0.02 -3.53 5.46
N MET A 55 1.12 -3.01 5.93
CA MET A 55 2.21 -3.82 6.47
C MET A 55 1.77 -4.60 7.71
N TYR A 56 1.10 -3.92 8.66
CA TYR A 56 0.58 -4.56 9.86
C TYR A 56 -0.42 -5.69 9.54
N ASN A 57 -1.39 -5.40 8.69
CA ASN A 57 -2.41 -6.37 8.28
C ASN A 57 -1.81 -7.52 7.47
N THR A 58 -0.74 -7.27 6.69
CA THR A 58 0.02 -8.33 6.01
C THR A 58 0.65 -9.30 7.02
N LEU A 59 1.35 -8.79 8.04
CA LEU A 59 1.98 -9.62 9.07
C LEU A 59 0.94 -10.42 9.88
N SER A 60 -0.21 -9.79 10.15
CA SER A 60 -1.34 -10.40 10.89
C SER A 60 -2.02 -11.53 10.11
N HIS A 61 -1.85 -11.57 8.79
CA HIS A 61 -2.34 -12.62 7.91
C HIS A 61 -1.23 -13.57 7.44
N GLU A 62 -0.22 -13.81 8.30
CA GLU A 62 0.91 -14.70 8.00
C GLU A 62 1.75 -14.32 6.77
N GLY A 63 1.64 -13.07 6.31
CA GLY A 63 2.49 -12.51 5.27
C GLY A 63 3.83 -12.00 5.80
N LEU A 64 4.69 -11.58 4.86
CA LEU A 64 6.02 -11.04 5.09
C LEU A 64 6.16 -9.68 4.42
N ILE A 65 6.87 -8.78 5.08
CA ILE A 65 7.37 -7.54 4.48
C ILE A 65 8.75 -7.85 3.90
N LEU A 66 8.87 -7.75 2.58
CA LEU A 66 10.11 -8.01 1.87
C LEU A 66 10.93 -6.74 1.68
N ASP A 67 10.31 -5.58 1.50
CA ASP A 67 11.03 -4.33 1.28
C ASP A 67 10.17 -3.12 1.64
N ILE A 68 10.83 -2.01 2.02
CA ILE A 68 10.21 -0.72 2.32
C ILE A 68 11.10 0.36 1.72
N ASN A 69 10.60 1.05 0.70
CA ASN A 69 11.34 2.13 0.06
C ASN A 69 10.78 3.48 0.52
N LEU A 70 11.61 4.21 1.27
CA LEU A 70 11.30 5.57 1.68
C LEU A 70 11.57 6.57 0.55
N SER A 71 11.01 7.76 0.65
CA SER A 71 11.21 8.83 -0.33
C SER A 71 12.68 9.23 -0.44
N ASP A 72 13.07 9.82 -1.57
CA ASP A 72 14.45 10.28 -1.76
C ASP A 72 14.84 11.38 -0.77
N ASN A 73 13.86 12.13 -0.26
CA ASN A 73 14.05 13.19 0.72
C ASN A 73 14.28 12.69 2.14
N THR A 74 13.98 11.42 2.43
CA THR A 74 14.26 10.82 3.73
C THR A 74 15.77 10.63 3.91
N ASP A 75 16.27 11.04 5.07
CA ASP A 75 17.69 10.95 5.38
C ASP A 75 18.18 9.50 5.44
N LYS A 76 19.49 9.32 5.24
CA LYS A 76 20.11 8.00 5.18
C LYS A 76 20.00 7.23 6.50
N ILE A 77 20.05 7.92 7.65
CA ILE A 77 20.00 7.27 8.96
C ILE A 77 18.64 6.60 9.13
N SER A 78 17.56 7.31 8.81
CA SER A 78 16.21 6.76 8.81
C SER A 78 16.06 5.56 7.86
N LYS A 79 16.67 5.61 6.67
CA LYS A 79 16.67 4.48 5.72
C LYS A 79 17.39 3.25 6.29
N ASP A 80 18.60 3.45 6.81
CA ASP A 80 19.42 2.37 7.39
C ASP A 80 18.73 1.75 8.63
N ASN A 81 18.05 2.57 9.45
CA ASN A 81 17.27 2.11 10.60
C ASN A 81 16.10 1.22 10.17
N VAL A 82 15.31 1.65 9.18
CA VAL A 82 14.17 0.88 8.66
C VAL A 82 14.63 -0.46 8.09
N GLU A 83 15.72 -0.50 7.33
CA GLU A 83 16.28 -1.75 6.79
C GLU A 83 16.70 -2.72 7.91
N SER A 84 17.38 -2.20 8.94
CA SER A 84 17.77 -2.99 10.12
C SER A 84 16.56 -3.59 10.86
N ILE A 85 15.50 -2.80 11.06
CA ILE A 85 14.27 -3.27 11.71
C ILE A 85 13.55 -4.28 10.83
N LEU A 86 13.53 -4.10 9.51
CA LEU A 86 12.90 -5.04 8.58
C LEU A 86 13.54 -6.43 8.68
N HIS A 87 14.87 -6.51 8.79
CA HIS A 87 15.56 -7.78 9.04
C HIS A 87 15.14 -8.43 10.37
N ALA A 88 14.87 -7.63 11.41
CA ALA A 88 14.39 -8.12 12.69
C ALA A 88 12.92 -8.61 12.63
N ILE A 89 12.06 -7.94 11.85
CA ILE A 89 10.65 -8.33 11.64
C ILE A 89 10.54 -9.72 11.01
N ARG A 90 11.40 -10.02 10.03
CA ARG A 90 11.42 -11.35 9.37
C ARG A 90 11.72 -12.50 10.34
N LYS A 91 12.38 -12.22 11.47
CA LYS A 91 12.66 -13.20 12.54
C LYS A 91 11.57 -13.21 13.62
N ASN A 92 10.99 -12.06 13.92
CA ASN A 92 9.95 -11.90 14.93
C ASN A 92 9.04 -10.71 14.57
N LYS A 93 7.78 -11.02 14.25
CA LYS A 93 6.75 -10.04 13.85
C LYS A 93 6.49 -8.96 14.91
N LEU A 94 6.77 -9.23 16.20
CA LEU A 94 6.62 -8.23 17.28
C LEU A 94 7.55 -7.02 17.11
N ASN A 95 8.64 -7.16 16.35
CA ASN A 95 9.50 -6.03 16.00
C ASN A 95 8.80 -5.00 15.09
N PHE A 96 7.60 -5.30 14.57
CA PHE A 96 6.80 -4.31 13.85
C PHE A 96 6.42 -3.12 14.73
N ILE A 97 6.30 -3.30 16.05
CA ILE A 97 6.07 -2.19 16.99
C ILE A 97 7.20 -1.15 16.85
N LYS A 98 8.46 -1.61 16.78
CA LYS A 98 9.62 -0.74 16.59
C LYS A 98 9.65 -0.07 15.22
N LEU A 99 9.20 -0.76 14.17
CA LEU A 99 9.10 -0.16 12.84
C LEU A 99 8.06 0.96 12.84
N ARG A 100 6.93 0.75 13.49
CA ARG A 100 5.89 1.77 13.61
C ARG A 100 6.41 2.98 14.38
N GLU A 101 7.07 2.78 15.52
CA GLU A 101 7.74 3.84 16.28
C GLU A 101 8.78 4.60 15.43
N GLU A 102 9.60 3.89 14.65
CA GLU A 102 10.58 4.50 13.74
C GLU A 102 9.93 5.28 12.60
N LEU A 103 8.71 4.92 12.21
CA LEU A 103 7.93 5.59 11.16
C LEU A 103 6.92 6.59 11.70
N ASP A 104 6.85 6.85 13.02
CA ASP A 104 5.85 7.76 13.59
C ASP A 104 5.92 9.17 12.96
N TRP A 105 7.12 9.63 12.60
CA TRP A 105 7.32 10.90 11.87
C TRP A 105 6.71 10.89 10.46
N ALA A 106 6.62 9.71 9.82
CA ALA A 106 6.09 9.53 8.48
C ALA A 106 4.58 9.26 8.48
N ILE A 107 3.98 8.80 9.58
CA ILE A 107 2.58 8.31 9.61
C ILE A 107 1.52 9.43 9.56
N GLU A 108 1.92 10.70 9.45
CA GLU A 108 0.97 11.79 9.23
C GLU A 108 0.14 11.59 7.95
N ARG A 109 -1.17 11.88 8.02
CA ARG A 109 -2.16 11.64 6.93
C ARG A 109 -1.83 12.26 5.58
N GLU A 110 -0.98 13.26 5.58
CA GLU A 110 -0.58 13.99 4.38
C GLU A 110 0.79 13.54 3.84
N SER A 111 1.50 12.67 4.58
CA SER A 111 2.82 12.18 4.20
C SER A 111 2.76 11.06 3.15
N ILE A 112 3.67 11.15 2.19
CA ILE A 112 3.93 10.12 1.18
C ILE A 112 5.41 9.69 1.28
N ASP A 113 5.93 9.64 2.51
CA ASP A 113 7.33 9.31 2.78
C ASP A 113 7.66 7.83 2.52
N ILE A 114 6.65 6.95 2.51
CA ILE A 114 6.80 5.57 2.03
C ILE A 114 6.39 5.52 0.55
N SER A 115 7.38 5.44 -0.35
CA SER A 115 7.16 5.46 -1.79
C SER A 115 6.55 4.15 -2.30
N ASN A 116 7.03 3.01 -1.80
CA ASN A 116 6.44 1.69 -2.03
C ASN A 116 6.88 0.68 -0.96
N ILE A 117 6.06 -0.35 -0.81
CA ILE A 117 6.39 -1.55 -0.03
C ILE A 117 6.34 -2.78 -0.94
N ILE A 118 7.16 -3.78 -0.63
CA ILE A 118 7.10 -5.10 -1.27
C ILE A 118 6.71 -6.11 -0.20
N ILE A 119 5.65 -6.86 -0.46
CA ILE A 119 5.13 -7.87 0.47
C ILE A 119 5.04 -9.24 -0.20
N TYR A 120 5.00 -10.27 0.64
CA TYR A 120 4.68 -11.64 0.23
C TYR A 120 3.58 -12.19 1.12
N ILE A 121 2.47 -12.60 0.53
CA ILE A 121 1.30 -13.09 1.25
C ILE A 121 0.54 -14.06 0.35
N ASP A 122 -0.02 -15.13 0.91
CA ASP A 122 -0.78 -16.14 0.16
C ASP A 122 -0.09 -16.60 -1.14
N ASN A 123 1.22 -16.89 -1.02
CA ASN A 123 2.11 -17.31 -2.09
C ASN A 123 2.32 -16.31 -3.26
N ILE A 124 1.86 -15.07 -3.13
CA ILE A 124 2.06 -14.02 -4.13
C ILE A 124 2.98 -12.92 -3.61
N LYS A 125 3.85 -12.41 -4.51
CA LYS A 125 4.68 -11.22 -4.26
C LYS A 125 3.99 -10.01 -4.88
N LEU A 126 3.81 -8.96 -4.08
CA LEU A 126 3.18 -7.71 -4.51
C LEU A 126 4.05 -6.51 -4.18
N GLU A 127 4.10 -5.55 -5.10
CA GLU A 127 4.64 -4.22 -4.87
C GLU A 127 3.47 -3.22 -4.82
N ILE A 128 3.38 -2.43 -3.76
CA ILE A 128 2.31 -1.46 -3.55
C ILE A 128 2.95 -0.08 -3.48
N LYS A 129 2.55 0.81 -4.39
CA LYS A 129 3.10 2.17 -4.52
C LYS A 129 2.20 3.20 -3.87
N SER A 130 2.78 4.32 -3.46
CA SER A 130 2.04 5.42 -2.82
C SER A 130 1.00 6.08 -3.71
N ASN A 131 1.22 6.06 -5.03
CA ASN A 131 0.21 6.47 -5.99
C ASN A 131 -0.94 5.45 -6.12
N GLY A 132 -0.94 4.35 -5.35
CA GLY A 132 -1.94 3.28 -5.33
C GLY A 132 -1.91 2.33 -6.52
N ILE A 133 -0.81 2.30 -7.28
CA ILE A 133 -0.52 1.22 -8.22
C ILE A 133 -0.05 -0.01 -7.43
N ILE A 134 -0.53 -1.18 -7.84
CA ILE A 134 -0.16 -2.47 -7.30
C ILE A 134 0.36 -3.31 -8.45
N ILE A 135 1.52 -3.93 -8.24
CA ILE A 135 2.22 -4.71 -9.23
C ILE A 135 2.40 -6.14 -8.71
N GLY A 136 2.00 -7.11 -9.53
CA GLY A 136 1.97 -8.53 -9.20
C GLY A 136 0.61 -9.14 -9.47
N GLU A 137 0.53 -10.47 -9.37
CA GLU A 137 -0.71 -11.21 -9.58
C GLU A 137 -1.60 -11.10 -8.35
N ILE A 138 -2.39 -10.04 -8.28
CA ILE A 138 -3.35 -9.82 -7.18
C ILE A 138 -4.35 -10.96 -7.20
N ASN A 139 -4.38 -11.72 -6.11
CA ASN A 139 -5.45 -12.65 -5.84
C ASN A 139 -6.55 -11.97 -5.01
N ASN A 140 -7.73 -12.60 -5.00
CA ASN A 140 -8.86 -12.09 -4.22
C ASN A 140 -8.53 -12.07 -2.72
N TYR A 141 -7.68 -12.97 -2.24
CA TYR A 141 -7.30 -13.04 -0.82
C TYR A 141 -6.68 -11.72 -0.34
N PHE A 142 -5.62 -11.23 -0.99
CA PHE A 142 -4.95 -10.01 -0.56
C PHE A 142 -5.89 -8.80 -0.63
N PHE A 143 -6.64 -8.65 -1.72
CA PHE A 143 -7.56 -7.53 -1.85
C PHE A 143 -8.65 -7.58 -0.79
N ASP A 144 -9.35 -8.71 -0.64
CA ASP A 144 -10.53 -8.80 0.22
C ASP A 144 -10.18 -8.89 1.71
N LYS A 145 -9.02 -9.46 2.08
CA LYS A 145 -8.65 -9.68 3.49
C LYS A 145 -7.70 -8.63 4.06
N VAL A 146 -6.87 -8.02 3.22
CA VAL A 146 -5.84 -7.08 3.70
C VAL A 146 -6.15 -5.68 3.22
N MET A 147 -6.22 -5.48 1.90
CA MET A 147 -6.25 -4.12 1.35
C MET A 147 -7.58 -3.43 1.52
N LYS A 148 -8.67 -4.09 1.12
CA LYS A 148 -10.01 -3.50 1.16
C LYS A 148 -10.43 -3.13 2.58
N PRO A 149 -10.28 -4.00 3.61
CA PRO A 149 -10.58 -3.61 4.99
C PRO A 149 -9.72 -2.43 5.48
N THR A 150 -8.41 -2.43 5.17
CA THR A 150 -7.51 -1.32 5.52
C THR A 150 -8.00 0.01 4.94
N LEU A 151 -8.36 0.00 3.66
CA LEU A 151 -8.82 1.19 2.97
C LEU A 151 -10.22 1.61 3.40
N GLU A 152 -11.13 0.68 3.66
CA GLU A 152 -12.48 0.99 4.13
C GLU A 152 -12.45 1.67 5.50
N ASN A 153 -11.63 1.18 6.43
CA ASN A 153 -11.40 1.83 7.72
C ASN A 153 -10.81 3.24 7.52
N TYR A 154 -9.71 3.35 6.76
CA TYR A 154 -9.08 4.65 6.53
C TYR A 154 -10.03 5.70 5.87
N LEU A 155 -10.85 5.27 4.90
CA LEU A 155 -11.70 6.16 4.12
C LEU A 155 -13.01 6.54 4.80
N ASN A 156 -13.46 5.79 5.82
CA ASN A 156 -14.77 5.95 6.44
C ASN A 156 -14.72 6.19 7.95
N GLY A 157 -13.56 6.08 8.61
CA GLY A 157 -13.37 6.30 10.05
C GLY A 157 -13.40 5.02 10.85
#